data_AF-A0A8X8W3A1-F1
#
_entry.id   AF-A0A8X8W3A1-F1
#
_cell.length_a   1.000
_cell.length_b   1.000
_cell.length_c   1.000
_cell.angle_alpha   90.00
_cell.angle_beta   90.00
_cell.angle_gamma   90.00
#
_symmetry.space_group_name_H-M   'P 1'
#
loop_
_entity.id
_entity.type
_entity.pdbx_description
1 polymer ?
#
loop_
_entity_poly.entity_id
_entity_poly.type
_entity_poly.pdbx_seq_one_letter_code
_entity_poly.pdbx_strand_id
1 'polypeptide(L)'
;MTVLNVLLQSHFLYNGKWSSKVDAKLIDTIVNLRLETGWKEEEILTFFLMTAAREIHNMCGMVFNVPELVTSIRLLAMRYQTFKEVINSKGTYWDRAEHFVHATDSIWVDIIEKNPFAVAYYYHDDPKYNRLR
;
A
#
# COMPACT_ATOMS: atom_id res chain seq x y z
N MET A 1 -18.12 -15.12 -20.46
CA MET A 1 -17.37 -13.94 -19.99
C MET A 1 -18.06 -13.45 -18.74
N THR A 2 -17.63 -13.95 -17.59
CA THR A 2 -18.15 -13.52 -16.28
C THR A 2 -17.42 -12.22 -15.96
N VAL A 3 -18.14 -11.11 -15.99
CA VAL A 3 -17.63 -9.82 -15.52
C VAL A 3 -17.30 -10.02 -14.05
N LEU A 4 -16.02 -10.16 -13.71
CA LEU A 4 -15.57 -10.02 -12.33
C LEU A 4 -16.15 -8.68 -11.87
N ASN A 5 -17.04 -8.71 -10.90
CA ASN A 5 -17.63 -7.52 -10.32
C ASN A 5 -16.48 -6.80 -9.59
N VAL A 6 -15.74 -5.96 -10.32
CA VAL A 6 -14.49 -5.37 -9.84
C VAL A 6 -14.85 -4.42 -8.72
N LEU A 7 -14.70 -4.89 -7.48
CA LEU A 7 -14.74 -4.02 -6.30
C LEU A 7 -13.69 -2.93 -6.53
N LEU A 8 -14.06 -1.69 -6.21
CA LEU A 8 -13.10 -0.58 -6.25
C LEU A 8 -11.83 -0.98 -5.49
N GLN A 9 -10.65 -0.71 -6.05
CA GLN A 9 -9.36 -1.00 -5.44
C GLN A 9 -9.32 -0.58 -3.95
N SER A 10 -9.94 0.57 -3.63
CA SER A 10 -10.06 1.08 -2.27
C SER A 10 -10.68 0.11 -1.27
N HIS A 11 -11.59 -0.78 -1.69
CA HIS A 11 -12.18 -1.81 -0.83
C HIS A 11 -11.16 -2.87 -0.38
N PHE A 12 -10.13 -3.11 -1.20
CA PHE A 12 -9.04 -4.01 -0.85
C PHE A 12 -7.97 -3.29 -0.01
N LEU A 13 -7.67 -2.04 -0.36
CA LEU A 13 -6.56 -1.31 0.25
C LEU A 13 -6.93 -0.63 1.58
N TYR A 14 -8.21 -0.31 1.79
CA TYR A 14 -8.66 0.53 2.91
C TYR A 14 -9.85 -0.08 3.64
N ASN A 15 -9.80 -0.01 4.98
CA ASN A 15 -10.91 -0.35 5.85
C ASN A 15 -11.00 0.64 7.03
N GLY A 16 -12.22 0.81 7.55
CA GLY A 16 -12.47 1.62 8.74
C GLY A 16 -11.91 3.04 8.65
N LYS A 17 -10.93 3.36 9.50
CA LYS A 17 -10.29 4.69 9.60
C LYS A 17 -9.24 4.93 8.50
N TRP A 18 -8.76 3.89 7.84
CA TRP A 18 -7.66 3.99 6.88
C TRP A 18 -8.13 4.57 5.55
N SER A 19 -7.29 5.45 4.98
CA SER A 19 -7.52 6.06 3.68
C SER A 19 -6.17 6.45 3.07
N SER A 20 -6.15 6.73 1.76
CA SER A 20 -4.93 7.18 1.06
C SER A 20 -4.28 8.42 1.69
N LYS A 21 -5.08 9.31 2.30
CA LYS A 21 -4.59 10.49 3.03
C LYS A 21 -3.91 10.10 4.35
N VAL A 22 -4.49 9.16 5.09
CA VAL A 22 -3.94 8.66 6.36
C VAL A 22 -2.64 7.89 6.13
N ASP A 23 -2.61 7.01 5.13
CA ASP A 23 -1.39 6.30 4.71
C ASP A 23 -0.27 7.27 4.36
N ALA A 24 -0.57 8.29 3.55
CA ALA A 24 0.42 9.28 3.14
C ALA A 24 1.04 9.96 4.36
N LYS A 25 0.22 10.37 5.32
CA LYS A 25 0.72 11.01 6.55
C LYS A 25 1.55 10.05 7.41
N LEU A 26 1.15 8.78 7.52
CA LEU A 26 1.93 7.76 8.22
C LEU A 26 3.31 7.58 7.59
N ILE A 27 3.35 7.34 6.27
CA ILE A 27 4.57 7.10 5.51
C ILE A 27 5.50 8.33 5.60
N ASP A 28 4.97 9.52 5.30
CA ASP A 28 5.76 10.75 5.28
C ASP A 28 6.38 11.04 6.66
N THR A 29 5.63 10.79 7.75
CA THR A 29 6.15 10.99 9.11
C THR A 29 7.28 10.01 9.45
N ILE A 30 7.11 8.73 9.15
CA ILE A 30 8.13 7.70 9.42
C ILE A 30 9.40 7.94 8.60
N VAL A 31 9.24 8.28 7.32
CA VAL A 31 10.37 8.59 6.42
C VAL A 31 11.15 9.80 6.92
N ASN A 32 10.47 10.89 7.29
CA ASN A 32 11.12 12.08 7.80
C ASN A 32 11.89 11.81 9.10
N LEU A 33 11.30 11.06 10.03
CA LEU A 33 11.97 10.69 11.29
C LEU A 33 13.21 9.81 11.07
N ARG A 34 13.18 8.90 10.09
CA ARG A 34 14.38 8.12 9.71
C ARG A 34 15.48 9.02 9.14
N LEU A 35 15.12 9.99 8.31
CA LEU A 35 16.07 10.95 7.74
C LEU A 35 16.71 11.83 8.82
N GLU A 36 15.90 12.35 9.75
CA GLU A 36 16.36 13.23 10.84
C GLU A 36 17.26 12.52 11.84
N THR A 37 16.95 11.26 12.17
CA THR A 37 17.69 10.48 13.17
C THR A 37 18.85 9.68 12.58
N GLY A 38 18.88 9.49 11.27
CA GLY A 38 19.80 8.56 10.60
C GLY A 38 19.50 7.08 10.89
N TRP A 39 18.30 6.75 11.39
CA TRP A 39 17.90 5.39 11.72
C TRP A 39 17.70 4.53 10.47
N LYS A 40 18.50 3.47 10.33
CA LYS A 40 18.54 2.60 9.13
C LYS A 40 17.98 1.19 9.36
N GLU A 41 17.63 0.84 10.60
CA GLU A 41 17.10 -0.49 10.90
C GLU A 41 15.70 -0.67 10.32
N GLU A 42 15.40 -1.92 9.97
CA GLU A 42 14.08 -2.31 9.47
C GLU A 42 12.99 -2.06 10.53
N GLU A 43 13.31 -2.30 11.80
CA GLU A 43 12.41 -2.05 12.93
C GLU A 43 12.07 -0.56 13.05
N ILE A 44 10.78 -0.28 13.19
CA ILE A 44 10.28 1.07 13.42
C ILE A 44 10.16 1.29 14.92
N LEU A 45 10.91 2.27 15.42
CA LEU A 45 10.90 2.63 16.84
C LEU A 45 9.50 3.06 17.27
N THR A 46 9.08 2.64 18.48
CA THR A 46 7.76 2.96 19.03
C THR A 46 7.48 4.47 19.03
N PHE A 47 8.48 5.31 19.30
CA PHE A 47 8.27 6.75 19.29
C PHE A 47 8.01 7.31 17.88
N PHE A 48 8.48 6.66 16.81
CA PHE A 48 8.10 7.05 15.44
C PHE A 48 6.61 6.81 15.20
N LEU A 49 6.10 5.67 15.68
CA LEU A 49 4.68 5.33 15.59
C LEU A 49 3.83 6.31 16.41
N MET A 50 4.26 6.65 17.62
CA MET A 50 3.56 7.63 18.47
C MET A 50 3.54 9.03 17.84
N THR A 51 4.65 9.46 17.23
CA THR A 51 4.70 10.72 16.48
C THR A 51 3.76 10.69 15.28
N ALA A 52 3.76 9.61 14.50
CA ALA A 52 2.84 9.45 13.38
C ALA A 52 1.37 9.46 13.83
N ALA A 53 1.01 8.79 14.93
CA ALA A 53 -0.33 8.85 15.52
C ALA A 53 -0.73 10.29 15.85
N ARG A 54 0.17 11.05 16.47
CA ARG A 54 -0.07 12.46 16.81
C ARG A 54 -0.28 13.32 15.56
N GLU A 55 0.57 13.15 14.54
CA GLU A 55 0.47 13.90 13.29
C GLU A 55 -0.82 13.59 12.51
N ILE A 56 -1.24 12.32 12.50
CA ILE A 56 -2.52 11.91 11.92
C ILE A 56 -3.69 12.53 12.70
N HIS A 57 -3.65 12.49 14.03
CA HIS A 57 -4.66 13.12 14.87
C HIS A 57 -4.75 14.64 14.60
N ASN A 58 -3.62 15.34 14.52
CA ASN A 58 -3.60 16.76 14.19
C ASN A 58 -4.17 17.04 12.79
N MET A 59 -3.96 16.13 11.85
CA MET A 59 -4.40 16.28 10.46
C MET A 59 -5.91 16.03 10.27
N CYS A 60 -6.50 15.04 10.96
CA CYS A 60 -7.88 14.62 10.70
C CYS A 60 -8.68 14.15 11.93
N GLY A 61 -8.17 14.35 13.15
CA GLY A 61 -8.83 13.98 14.40
C GLY A 61 -8.90 12.47 14.68
N MET A 62 -8.32 11.62 13.81
CA MET A 62 -8.33 10.17 14.00
C MET A 62 -7.31 9.75 15.05
N VAL A 63 -7.73 8.84 15.93
CA VAL A 63 -6.87 8.25 16.97
C VAL A 63 -6.50 6.83 16.59
N PHE A 64 -5.19 6.55 16.63
CA PHE A 64 -4.61 5.23 16.40
C PHE A 64 -3.74 4.82 17.58
N ASN A 65 -3.86 3.57 18.01
CA ASN A 65 -2.90 2.95 18.90
C ASN A 65 -1.74 2.31 18.11
N VAL A 66 -0.65 1.97 18.82
CA VAL A 66 0.55 1.38 18.20
C VAL A 66 0.24 0.08 17.44
N PRO A 67 -0.54 -0.88 17.97
CA PRO A 67 -0.94 -2.07 17.21
C PRO A 67 -1.69 -1.79 15.89
N GLU A 68 -2.60 -0.82 15.87
CA GLU A 68 -3.30 -0.40 14.65
C GLU A 68 -2.30 0.12 13.59
N LEU A 69 -1.30 0.92 14.00
CA LEU A 69 -0.27 1.43 13.10
C LEU A 69 0.66 0.33 12.57
N VAL A 70 1.10 -0.59 13.44
CA VAL A 70 1.92 -1.75 13.04
C VAL A 70 1.19 -2.61 12.01
N THR A 71 -0.12 -2.82 12.20
CA THR A 71 -0.96 -3.57 11.26
C THR A 71 -1.00 -2.88 9.90
N SER A 72 -1.14 -1.56 9.87
CA SER A 72 -1.11 -0.78 8.62
C SER A 72 0.25 -0.81 7.93
N ILE A 73 1.35 -0.69 8.66
CA ILE A 73 2.70 -0.82 8.09
C ILE A 73 2.90 -2.20 7.44
N ARG A 74 2.43 -3.28 8.09
CA ARG A 74 2.47 -4.63 7.50
C ARG A 74 1.64 -4.72 6.21
N LEU A 75 0.46 -4.10 6.18
CA LEU A 75 -0.37 -4.01 4.98
C LEU A 75 0.32 -3.23 3.87
N LEU A 76 0.98 -2.10 4.18
CA LEU A 76 1.76 -1.31 3.23
C LEU A 76 2.94 -2.12 2.66
N ALA A 77 3.67 -2.88 3.50
CA ALA A 77 4.74 -3.76 3.04
C ALA A 77 4.20 -4.87 2.11
N MET A 78 3.07 -5.50 2.47
CA MET A 78 2.40 -6.49 1.62
C MET A 78 1.96 -5.90 0.28
N ARG A 79 1.42 -4.67 0.29
CA ARG A 79 1.02 -3.95 -0.92
C ARG A 79 2.19 -3.69 -1.86
N TYR A 80 3.31 -3.19 -1.33
CA TYR A 80 4.55 -2.99 -2.09
C TYR A 80 5.04 -4.29 -2.70
N GLN A 81 5.16 -5.36 -1.90
CA GLN A 81 5.68 -6.64 -2.37
C GLN A 81 4.75 -7.25 -3.44
N THR A 82 3.44 -7.21 -3.22
CA THR A 82 2.46 -7.73 -4.18
C THR A 82 2.50 -6.94 -5.49
N PHE A 83 2.49 -5.60 -5.44
CA PHE A 83 2.54 -4.81 -6.67
C PHE A 83 3.88 -4.98 -7.41
N LYS A 84 4.98 -5.11 -6.67
CA LYS A 84 6.29 -5.46 -7.24
C LYS A 84 6.26 -6.80 -7.97
N GLU A 85 5.59 -7.81 -7.43
CA GLU A 85 5.42 -9.11 -8.09
C GLU A 85 4.53 -9.01 -9.33
N VAL A 86 3.44 -8.23 -9.26
CA VAL A 86 2.54 -7.97 -10.39
C VAL A 86 3.32 -7.37 -11.56
N ILE A 87 4.06 -6.27 -11.36
CA ILE A 87 4.76 -5.59 -12.46
C ILE A 87 5.99 -6.35 -12.99
N ASN A 88 6.47 -7.35 -12.26
CA ASN A 88 7.56 -8.23 -12.68
C ASN A 88 7.06 -9.56 -13.26
N SER A 89 5.74 -9.77 -13.32
CA SER A 89 5.17 -10.98 -13.89
C SER A 89 5.33 -11.01 -15.41
N LYS A 90 5.62 -12.18 -15.97
CA LYS A 90 5.85 -12.30 -17.42
C LYS A 90 4.58 -11.93 -18.19
N GLY A 91 4.72 -11.00 -19.14
CA GLY A 91 3.62 -10.53 -19.97
C GLY A 91 2.80 -9.38 -19.36
N THR A 92 3.26 -8.81 -18.24
CA THR A 92 2.72 -7.55 -17.71
C THR A 92 3.50 -6.34 -18.23
N TYR A 93 2.82 -5.21 -18.38
CA TYR A 93 3.43 -3.90 -18.62
C TYR A 93 2.77 -2.86 -17.71
N TRP A 94 3.57 -2.17 -16.90
CA TRP A 94 3.08 -1.08 -16.07
C TRP A 94 3.19 0.25 -16.83
N ASP A 95 2.04 0.78 -17.25
CA ASP A 95 1.92 2.13 -17.75
C ASP A 95 1.81 3.10 -16.57
N ARG A 96 2.89 3.85 -16.34
CA ARG A 96 2.97 4.82 -15.25
C ARG A 96 2.19 6.09 -15.53
N ALA A 97 1.95 6.44 -16.79
CA ALA A 97 1.20 7.64 -17.15
C ALA A 97 -0.29 7.42 -16.91
N GLU A 98 -0.78 6.22 -17.25
CA GLU A 98 -2.19 5.85 -17.11
C GLU A 98 -2.52 5.19 -15.76
N HIS A 99 -1.53 5.04 -14.86
CA HIS A 99 -1.71 4.34 -13.58
C HIS A 99 -2.30 2.94 -13.72
N PHE A 100 -1.82 2.21 -14.74
CA PHE A 100 -2.46 0.99 -15.23
C PHE A 100 -1.46 -0.16 -15.44
N VAL A 101 -1.86 -1.38 -15.12
CA VAL A 101 -1.08 -2.58 -15.44
C VAL A 101 -1.77 -3.35 -16.56
N HIS A 102 -1.12 -3.39 -17.71
CA HIS A 102 -1.55 -4.16 -18.88
C HIS A 102 -1.13 -5.61 -18.74
N ALA A 103 -2.09 -6.53 -18.87
CA ALA A 103 -1.90 -7.97 -18.99
C ALA A 103 -3.15 -8.58 -19.63
N THR A 104 -3.06 -9.80 -20.17
CA THR A 104 -4.26 -10.53 -20.59
C THR A 104 -5.00 -11.10 -19.38
N ASP A 105 -6.29 -11.41 -19.53
CA ASP A 105 -7.07 -12.04 -18.45
C ASP A 105 -6.44 -13.36 -17.96
N SER A 106 -5.85 -14.14 -18.86
CA SER A 106 -5.13 -15.38 -18.49
C SER A 106 -3.94 -15.11 -17.57
N ILE A 107 -3.17 -14.04 -17.84
CA ILE A 107 -2.04 -13.65 -16.98
C ILE A 107 -2.56 -13.18 -15.62
N TRP A 108 -3.65 -12.42 -15.59
CA TRP A 108 -4.27 -12.00 -14.34
C TRP A 108 -4.78 -13.17 -13.50
N VAL A 109 -5.38 -14.19 -14.11
CA VAL A 109 -5.76 -15.43 -13.42
C VAL A 109 -4.53 -16.06 -12.76
N ASP A 110 -3.44 -16.26 -13.51
CA ASP A 110 -2.20 -16.84 -12.98
C ASP A 110 -1.59 -16.02 -11.83
N ILE A 111 -1.67 -14.69 -11.91
CA ILE A 111 -1.19 -13.77 -10.86
C ILE A 111 -2.06 -13.89 -9.60
N ILE A 112 -3.38 -13.86 -9.75
CA ILE A 112 -4.34 -13.91 -8.63
C ILE A 112 -4.33 -15.29 -7.96
N GLU A 113 -4.13 -16.37 -8.70
CA GLU A 113 -3.99 -17.72 -8.14
C GLU A 113 -2.75 -17.84 -7.24
N LYS A 114 -1.65 -17.17 -7.59
CA LYS A 114 -0.42 -17.15 -6.77
C LYS A 114 -0.54 -16.25 -5.55
N ASN A 115 -1.18 -15.09 -5.72
CA ASN A 115 -1.39 -14.13 -4.65
C ASN A 115 -2.80 -13.51 -4.79
N PRO A 116 -3.79 -14.00 -4.02
CA PRO A 116 -5.16 -13.51 -4.11
C PRO A 116 -5.31 -12.01 -3.84
N PHE A 117 -4.40 -11.40 -3.08
CA PHE A 117 -4.43 -9.95 -2.83
C PHE A 117 -4.10 -9.14 -4.09
N ALA A 118 -3.45 -9.73 -5.10
CA ALA A 118 -3.14 -9.07 -6.36
C ALA A 118 -4.37 -8.64 -7.16
N VAL A 119 -5.56 -9.18 -6.83
CA VAL A 119 -6.84 -8.70 -7.39
C VAL A 119 -7.06 -7.20 -7.16
N ALA A 120 -6.47 -6.63 -6.10
CA ALA A 120 -6.49 -5.19 -5.83
C ALA A 120 -5.86 -4.34 -6.94
N TYR A 121 -5.02 -4.95 -7.78
CA TYR A 121 -4.28 -4.29 -8.86
C TYR A 121 -4.76 -4.71 -10.24
N TYR A 122 -5.86 -5.47 -10.34
CA TYR A 122 -6.44 -5.85 -11.62
C TYR A 122 -6.75 -4.58 -12.43
N TYR A 123 -5.93 -4.31 -13.44
CA TYR A 123 -5.98 -3.10 -14.26
C TYR A 123 -5.77 -1.77 -13.49
N HIS A 124 -5.03 -1.80 -12.37
CA HIS A 124 -4.72 -0.63 -11.55
C HIS A 124 -3.28 -0.67 -11.00
N ASP A 125 -2.65 0.49 -10.79
CA ASP A 125 -1.38 0.59 -10.06
C ASP A 125 -1.56 0.55 -8.53
N ASP A 126 -0.48 0.47 -7.74
CA ASP A 126 -0.56 0.87 -6.33
C ASP A 126 -0.24 2.37 -6.20
N PRO A 127 -1.19 3.19 -5.68
CA PRO A 127 -1.04 4.64 -5.64
C PRO A 127 0.08 5.15 -4.70
N LYS A 128 0.68 4.27 -3.89
CA LYS A 128 1.79 4.55 -2.99
C LYS A 128 3.08 3.82 -3.36
N TYR A 129 3.11 3.03 -4.42
CA TYR A 129 4.25 2.17 -4.74
C TYR A 129 5.61 2.88 -4.70
N ASN A 130 5.71 4.05 -5.35
CA ASN A 130 6.94 4.83 -5.39
C ASN A 130 7.41 5.36 -4.03
N ARG A 131 6.49 5.50 -3.06
CA ARG A 131 6.79 5.94 -1.69
C ARG A 131 7.12 4.77 -0.76
N LEU A 132 6.82 3.54 -1.17
CA LEU A 132 7.06 2.32 -0.39
C LEU A 132 8.37 1.61 -0.76
N ARG A 133 9.12 2.14 -1.74
CA ARG A 133 10.39 1.59 -2.22
C ARG A 133 11.56 1.83 -1.28
#